data_AF-A0A5B0G3W2-F1
#
_entry.id   AF-A0A5B0G3W2-F1
#
_cell.length_a   1.000
_cell.length_b   1.000
_cell.length_c   1.000
_cell.angle_alpha   90.00
_cell.angle_beta   90.00
_cell.angle_gamma   90.00
#
_symmetry.space_group_name_H-M   'P 1'
#
loop_
_entity.id
_entity.type
_entity.pdbx_description
1 polymer ?
#
loop_
_entity_poly.entity_id
_entity_poly.type
_entity_poly.pdbx_seq_one_letter_code
_entity_poly.pdbx_strand_id
1 'polypeptide(L)'
;MVKSSEVSVPENAEVAKTGSILVGDVLVSGTANAERIVLEKPLSFWGGYDSNVGKIIDRTHPQVGETLAGKIMVMAHAKGSSSSSSVLAEAIRNGTGPAGIVLRERDLIISIGAIVAVELYNLAVPVVCLTPSAFDQVIASRGSIRIEAGEGINGARVFFTD
;
A
#
# COMPACT_ATOMS: atom_id res chain seq x y z
N MET A 1 28.35 4.53 53.92
CA MET A 1 29.10 4.97 52.73
C MET A 1 28.59 4.13 51.55
N VAL A 2 28.19 4.81 50.48
CA VAL A 2 27.19 4.39 49.49
C VAL A 2 27.59 3.12 48.72
N LYS A 3 26.71 2.11 48.65
CA LYS A 3 26.79 1.02 47.66
C LYS A 3 26.16 1.52 46.37
N SER A 4 26.96 1.84 45.37
CA SER A 4 26.48 2.10 44.00
C SER A 4 26.59 0.79 43.21
N SER A 5 25.45 0.19 42.94
CA SER A 5 25.29 -0.94 42.03
C SER A 5 25.32 -0.44 40.59
N GLU A 6 26.41 -0.71 39.88
CA GLU A 6 26.47 -0.62 38.43
C GLU A 6 25.72 -1.83 37.84
N VAL A 7 24.57 -1.55 37.24
CA VAL A 7 23.86 -2.51 36.38
C VAL A 7 24.40 -2.31 34.97
N SER A 8 25.36 -3.16 34.59
CA SER A 8 25.84 -3.28 33.22
C SER A 8 24.76 -3.89 32.34
N VAL A 9 24.25 -3.10 31.41
CA VAL A 9 23.26 -3.48 30.40
C VAL A 9 23.92 -4.45 29.41
N PRO A 10 23.30 -5.58 29.03
CA PRO A 10 23.90 -6.49 28.06
C PRO A 10 23.83 -5.87 26.65
N GLU A 11 25.01 -5.67 26.08
CA GLU A 11 25.27 -5.27 24.71
C GLU A 11 25.23 -6.53 23.82
N ASN A 12 24.10 -6.74 23.14
CA ASN A 12 23.99 -7.27 21.76
C ASN A 12 22.54 -7.73 21.50
N ALA A 13 21.71 -6.80 21.05
CA ALA A 13 20.62 -7.15 20.15
C ALA A 13 21.19 -7.03 18.74
N GLU A 14 21.16 -8.13 17.99
CA GLU A 14 21.47 -8.16 16.56
C GLU A 14 20.77 -7.00 15.85
N VAL A 15 21.59 -6.11 15.28
CA VAL A 15 21.10 -5.01 14.45
C VAL A 15 20.60 -5.61 13.15
N ALA A 16 19.31 -5.97 13.12
CA ALA A 16 18.60 -6.18 11.86
C ALA A 16 18.79 -4.92 11.00
N LYS A 17 19.28 -5.09 9.77
CA LYS A 17 19.48 -4.00 8.80
C LYS A 17 18.22 -3.12 8.78
N THR A 18 18.30 -1.95 9.40
CA THR A 18 17.18 -1.00 9.40
C THR A 18 17.15 -0.37 8.01
N GLY A 19 16.40 -0.98 7.10
CA GLY A 19 16.11 -0.39 5.79
C GLY A 19 15.46 0.98 5.97
N SER A 20 15.75 1.91 5.06
CA SER A 20 15.21 3.27 5.08
C SER A 20 13.69 3.25 5.23
N ILE A 21 13.18 3.88 6.29
CA ILE A 21 11.73 4.07 6.48
C ILE A 21 11.27 5.16 5.53
N LEU A 22 10.30 4.84 4.68
CA LEU A 22 9.69 5.81 3.78
C LEU A 22 8.45 6.41 4.43
N VAL A 23 8.33 7.74 4.40
CA VAL A 23 7.23 8.46 5.04
C VAL A 23 6.29 9.11 4.02
N GLY A 24 5.02 9.21 4.42
CA GLY A 24 4.00 9.88 3.62
C GLY A 24 2.71 10.12 4.40
N ASP A 25 1.68 10.48 3.65
CA ASP A 25 0.36 10.79 4.19
C ASP A 25 -0.53 9.55 4.20
N VAL A 26 -1.33 9.41 5.27
CA VAL A 26 -2.37 8.39 5.35
C VAL A 26 -3.63 8.91 4.65
N LEU A 27 -4.15 8.12 3.70
CA LEU A 27 -5.45 8.35 3.10
C LEU A 27 -6.50 7.40 3.68
N VAL A 28 -6.11 6.15 3.94
CA VAL A 28 -6.90 5.14 4.65
C VAL A 28 -5.98 4.39 5.60
N SER A 29 -6.37 4.29 6.87
CA SER A 29 -5.58 3.65 7.92
C SER A 29 -5.55 2.12 7.77
N GLY A 30 -4.55 1.50 8.38
CA GLY A 30 -4.41 0.04 8.40
C GLY A 30 -2.96 -0.42 8.23
N THR A 31 -2.79 -1.73 8.11
CA THR A 31 -1.48 -2.35 7.91
C THR A 31 -1.55 -3.43 6.84
N ALA A 32 -0.53 -3.54 6.01
CA ALA A 32 -0.42 -4.58 5.00
C ALA A 32 1.05 -4.97 4.83
N ASN A 33 1.31 -6.24 4.52
CA ASN A 33 2.63 -6.72 4.13
C ASN A 33 2.47 -7.72 2.99
N ALA A 34 3.01 -7.41 1.82
CA ALA A 34 2.89 -8.26 0.65
C ALA A 34 3.90 -7.90 -0.43
N GLU A 35 4.03 -8.79 -1.42
CA GLU A 35 4.72 -8.50 -2.67
C GLU A 35 4.08 -7.28 -3.33
N ARG A 36 4.90 -6.36 -3.86
CA ARG A 36 4.40 -5.18 -4.56
C ARG A 36 4.21 -5.44 -6.05
N ILE A 37 3.22 -4.79 -6.64
CA ILE A 37 3.09 -4.60 -8.08
C ILE A 37 3.13 -3.11 -8.40
N VAL A 38 4.16 -2.68 -9.13
CA VAL A 38 4.26 -1.31 -9.64
C VAL A 38 3.57 -1.23 -10.98
N LEU A 39 2.58 -0.36 -11.09
CA LEU A 39 1.87 -0.14 -12.34
C LEU A 39 2.65 0.83 -13.23
N GLU A 40 3.04 0.37 -14.43
CA GLU A 40 3.76 1.18 -15.42
C GLU A 40 2.89 2.29 -16.01
N LYS A 41 1.58 2.07 -16.04
CA LYS A 41 0.57 3.07 -16.40
C LYS A 41 -0.52 3.10 -15.33
N PRO A 42 -1.24 4.22 -15.20
CA PRO A 42 -2.45 4.27 -14.38
C PRO A 42 -3.50 3.25 -14.83
N LEU A 43 -4.10 2.57 -13.87
CA LEU A 43 -5.21 1.66 -14.11
C LEU A 43 -6.55 2.36 -13.82
N SER A 44 -7.47 2.28 -14.78
CA SER A 44 -8.88 2.53 -14.51
C SER A 44 -9.51 1.24 -14.03
N PHE A 45 -9.98 1.20 -12.77
CA PHE A 45 -10.69 0.01 -12.28
C PHE A 45 -11.98 -0.20 -13.06
N TRP A 46 -12.73 0.87 -13.35
CA TRP A 46 -13.88 0.78 -14.23
C TRP A 46 -13.46 0.39 -15.65
N GLY A 47 -13.83 -0.83 -16.06
CA GLY A 47 -13.54 -1.39 -17.38
C GLY A 47 -12.12 -1.91 -17.60
N GLY A 48 -11.17 -1.60 -16.71
CA GLY A 48 -9.78 -2.07 -16.82
C GLY A 48 -9.39 -3.17 -15.83
N TYR A 49 -10.23 -3.45 -14.83
CA TYR A 49 -10.00 -4.49 -13.85
C TYR A 49 -11.26 -5.37 -13.68
N ASP A 50 -11.08 -6.70 -13.70
CA ASP A 50 -12.13 -7.65 -13.37
C ASP A 50 -12.09 -7.94 -11.87
N SER A 51 -13.07 -7.42 -11.13
CA SER A 51 -13.18 -7.61 -9.67
C SER A 51 -13.59 -9.02 -9.24
N ASN A 52 -14.05 -9.88 -10.15
CA ASN A 52 -14.39 -11.27 -9.83
C ASN A 52 -13.18 -12.18 -10.04
N VAL A 53 -12.40 -11.94 -11.10
CA VAL A 53 -11.22 -12.76 -11.45
C VAL A 53 -9.94 -12.21 -10.82
N GLY A 54 -9.92 -10.91 -10.50
CA GLY A 54 -8.76 -10.24 -9.91
C GLY A 54 -7.67 -9.90 -10.90
N LYS A 55 -7.99 -9.64 -12.16
CA LYS A 55 -7.01 -9.38 -13.22
C LYS A 55 -7.23 -8.06 -13.95
N ILE A 56 -6.12 -7.46 -14.40
CA ILE A 56 -6.16 -6.34 -15.34
C ILE A 56 -6.63 -6.86 -16.69
N ILE A 57 -7.73 -6.28 -17.21
CA ILE A 57 -8.37 -6.70 -18.48
C ILE A 57 -8.29 -5.64 -19.57
N ASP A 58 -7.84 -4.42 -19.25
CA ASP A 58 -7.57 -3.39 -20.26
C ASP A 58 -6.45 -3.87 -21.19
N ARG A 59 -6.82 -4.20 -22.44
CA ARG A 59 -5.91 -4.70 -23.48
C ARG A 59 -4.82 -3.70 -23.87
N THR A 60 -4.96 -2.44 -23.51
CA THR A 60 -3.97 -1.38 -23.79
C THR A 60 -3.00 -1.16 -22.62
N HIS A 61 -3.28 -1.77 -21.47
CA HIS A 61 -2.44 -1.67 -20.28
C HIS A 61 -1.22 -2.61 -20.40
N PRO A 62 0.02 -2.14 -20.12
CA PRO A 62 1.23 -2.96 -20.24
C PRO A 62 1.18 -4.26 -19.43
N GLN A 63 0.49 -4.22 -18.29
CA GLN A 63 0.35 -5.35 -17.35
C GLN A 63 -1.00 -6.07 -17.49
N VAL A 64 -1.60 -6.08 -18.68
CA VAL A 64 -2.81 -6.87 -18.95
C VAL A 64 -2.58 -8.34 -18.54
N GLY A 65 -3.55 -8.93 -17.83
CA GLY A 65 -3.48 -10.29 -17.30
C GLY A 65 -2.86 -10.42 -15.90
N GLU A 66 -2.13 -9.39 -15.42
CA GLU A 66 -1.59 -9.37 -14.07
C GLU A 66 -2.69 -9.26 -13.01
N THR A 67 -2.40 -9.83 -11.83
CA THR A 67 -3.29 -9.76 -10.67
C THR A 67 -2.83 -8.72 -9.67
N LEU A 68 -3.81 -8.04 -9.05
CA LEU A 68 -3.61 -7.21 -7.87
C LEU A 68 -3.93 -7.96 -6.56
N ALA A 69 -4.54 -9.16 -6.65
CA ALA A 69 -5.02 -9.91 -5.50
C ALA A 69 -3.90 -10.16 -4.49
N GLY A 70 -4.09 -9.68 -3.26
CA GLY A 70 -3.14 -9.89 -2.18
C GLY A 70 -1.80 -9.16 -2.33
N LYS A 71 -1.62 -8.31 -3.36
CA LYS A 71 -0.39 -7.53 -3.59
C LYS A 71 -0.53 -6.12 -3.04
N ILE A 72 0.60 -5.46 -2.80
CA ILE A 72 0.60 -4.01 -2.61
C ILE A 72 0.70 -3.33 -3.97
N MET A 73 -0.38 -2.67 -4.38
CA MET A 73 -0.42 -1.92 -5.63
C MET A 73 0.29 -0.58 -5.46
N VAL A 74 1.25 -0.29 -6.34
CA VAL A 74 1.97 0.98 -6.38
C VAL A 74 1.62 1.69 -7.68
N MET A 75 1.00 2.87 -7.60
CA MET A 75 0.48 3.59 -8.77
C MET A 75 0.75 5.09 -8.65
N ALA A 76 1.36 5.70 -9.67
CA ALA A 76 1.78 7.11 -9.58
C ALA A 76 0.57 8.07 -9.46
N HIS A 77 -0.42 7.90 -10.33
CA HIS A 77 -1.66 8.65 -10.32
C HIS A 77 -2.81 7.73 -10.71
N ALA A 78 -4.00 7.97 -10.17
CA ALA A 78 -5.18 7.21 -10.52
C ALA A 78 -5.70 7.59 -11.91
N LYS A 79 -6.51 6.71 -12.49
CA LYS A 79 -7.23 6.95 -13.74
C LYS A 79 -8.67 6.47 -13.58
N GLY A 80 -9.58 7.17 -14.23
CA GLY A 80 -11.00 6.82 -14.26
C GLY A 80 -11.85 7.83 -13.51
N SER A 81 -13.13 7.49 -13.37
CA SER A 81 -14.16 8.30 -12.72
C SER A 81 -14.63 7.63 -11.42
N SER A 82 -15.58 8.26 -10.72
CA SER A 82 -16.14 7.78 -9.46
C SER A 82 -16.58 6.31 -9.48
N SER A 83 -17.03 5.78 -10.63
CA SER A 83 -17.38 4.35 -10.79
C SER A 83 -16.21 3.38 -10.55
N SER A 84 -14.96 3.86 -10.57
CA SER A 84 -13.80 3.03 -10.22
C SER A 84 -13.77 2.68 -8.73
N SER A 85 -14.35 3.53 -7.86
CA SER A 85 -14.39 3.27 -6.42
C SER A 85 -15.22 2.04 -6.08
N SER A 86 -16.37 1.84 -6.74
CA SER A 86 -17.21 0.66 -6.52
C SER A 86 -16.55 -0.62 -7.01
N VAL A 87 -15.86 -0.58 -8.16
CA VAL A 87 -15.12 -1.76 -8.66
C VAL A 87 -13.97 -2.13 -7.73
N LEU A 88 -13.23 -1.14 -7.20
CA LEU A 88 -12.19 -1.38 -6.20
C LEU A 88 -12.78 -1.97 -4.91
N ALA A 89 -13.87 -1.39 -4.39
CA ALA A 89 -14.54 -1.90 -3.19
C ALA A 89 -15.01 -3.36 -3.38
N GLU A 90 -15.60 -3.69 -4.53
CA GLU A 90 -16.01 -5.05 -4.86
C GLU A 90 -14.82 -6.00 -5.03
N ALA A 91 -13.71 -5.55 -5.61
CA ALA A 91 -12.49 -6.35 -5.68
C ALA A 91 -11.96 -6.68 -4.27
N ILE A 92 -11.93 -5.69 -3.36
CA ILE A 92 -11.52 -5.91 -1.97
C ILE A 92 -12.49 -6.88 -1.27
N ARG A 93 -13.80 -6.65 -1.40
CA ARG A 93 -14.86 -7.56 -0.90
C ARG A 93 -14.67 -9.00 -1.36
N ASN A 94 -14.33 -9.20 -2.63
CA ASN A 94 -14.14 -10.50 -3.24
C ASN A 94 -12.79 -11.16 -2.88
N GLY A 95 -11.90 -10.46 -2.17
CA GLY A 95 -10.54 -10.93 -1.92
C GLY A 95 -9.65 -10.94 -3.17
N THR A 96 -10.07 -10.28 -4.23
CA THR A 96 -9.34 -10.18 -5.50
C THR A 96 -8.60 -8.86 -5.64
N GLY A 97 -8.89 -7.88 -4.77
CA GLY A 97 -8.24 -6.58 -4.74
C GLY A 97 -6.85 -6.58 -4.08
N PRO A 98 -6.18 -5.42 -4.09
CA PRO A 98 -4.88 -5.26 -3.44
C PRO A 98 -4.98 -5.39 -1.92
N ALA A 99 -3.92 -5.89 -1.30
CA ALA A 99 -3.76 -5.93 0.16
C ALA A 99 -3.40 -4.55 0.74
N GLY A 100 -2.82 -3.65 -0.08
CA GLY A 100 -2.49 -2.28 0.29
C GLY A 100 -2.20 -1.45 -0.95
N ILE A 101 -2.27 -0.12 -0.83
CA ILE A 101 -2.12 0.80 -1.96
C ILE A 101 -1.14 1.91 -1.61
N VAL A 102 -0.15 2.12 -2.49
CA VAL A 102 0.79 3.24 -2.45
C VAL A 102 0.56 4.13 -3.67
N LEU A 103 0.31 5.41 -3.41
CA LEU A 103 0.14 6.44 -4.43
C LEU A 103 1.27 7.48 -4.37
N ARG A 104 1.58 8.10 -5.51
CA ARG A 104 2.43 9.32 -5.54
C ARG A 104 1.58 10.58 -5.43
N GLU A 105 0.40 10.56 -6.04
CA GLU A 105 -0.57 11.65 -6.02
C GLU A 105 -1.83 11.21 -5.28
N ARG A 106 -2.35 12.08 -4.42
CA ARG A 106 -3.59 11.80 -3.68
C ARG A 106 -4.74 11.59 -4.65
N ASP A 107 -5.55 10.57 -4.39
CA ASP A 107 -6.75 10.32 -5.18
C ASP A 107 -7.94 9.95 -4.31
N LEU A 108 -9.03 10.71 -4.45
CA LEU A 108 -10.25 10.51 -3.67
C LEU A 108 -11.01 9.26 -4.10
N ILE A 109 -10.96 8.87 -5.37
CA ILE A 109 -11.72 7.74 -5.90
C ILE A 109 -11.15 6.43 -5.35
N ILE A 110 -9.83 6.28 -5.36
CA ILE A 110 -9.14 5.14 -4.75
C ILE A 110 -9.39 5.09 -3.24
N SER A 111 -9.28 6.25 -2.57
CA SER A 111 -9.53 6.34 -1.12
C SER A 111 -10.97 5.93 -0.77
N ILE A 112 -11.97 6.42 -1.52
CA ILE A 112 -13.38 6.05 -1.32
C ILE A 112 -13.58 4.55 -1.50
N GLY A 113 -12.97 3.92 -2.52
CA GLY A 113 -13.11 2.48 -2.73
C GLY A 113 -12.60 1.65 -1.55
N ALA A 114 -11.47 2.03 -0.97
CA ALA A 114 -10.93 1.39 0.23
C ALA A 114 -11.74 1.71 1.50
N ILE A 115 -12.20 2.95 1.68
CA ILE A 115 -13.08 3.33 2.81
C ILE A 115 -14.38 2.54 2.77
N VAL A 116 -15.03 2.44 1.61
CA VAL A 116 -16.28 1.66 1.45
C VAL A 116 -16.06 0.20 1.84
N ALA A 117 -14.91 -0.39 1.49
CA ALA A 117 -14.60 -1.76 1.88
C ALA A 117 -14.44 -1.93 3.41
N VAL A 118 -13.87 -0.93 4.10
CA VAL A 118 -13.83 -0.90 5.56
C VAL A 118 -15.24 -0.77 6.14
N GLU A 119 -15.99 0.24 5.73
CA GLU A 119 -17.28 0.59 6.33
C GLU A 119 -18.37 -0.47 6.09
N LEU A 120 -18.40 -1.07 4.91
CA LEU A 120 -19.45 -2.03 4.55
C LEU A 120 -19.07 -3.49 4.79
N TYR A 121 -17.78 -3.82 4.72
CA TYR A 121 -17.31 -5.22 4.73
C TYR A 121 -16.30 -5.51 5.84
N ASN A 122 -15.91 -4.51 6.64
CA ASN A 122 -14.88 -4.64 7.68
C ASN A 122 -13.55 -5.18 7.13
N LEU A 123 -13.21 -4.80 5.89
CA LEU A 123 -11.97 -5.18 5.21
C LEU A 123 -11.06 -3.96 5.07
N ALA A 124 -10.00 -3.92 5.88
CA ALA A 124 -9.03 -2.83 5.88
C ALA A 124 -7.94 -3.03 4.81
N VAL A 125 -7.88 -2.07 3.88
CA VAL A 125 -6.81 -1.94 2.89
C VAL A 125 -6.18 -0.56 3.07
N PRO A 126 -4.96 -0.46 3.61
CA PRO A 126 -4.32 0.83 3.84
C PRO A 126 -4.00 1.50 2.50
N VAL A 127 -4.26 2.80 2.44
CA VAL A 127 -3.93 3.65 1.29
C VAL A 127 -3.03 4.78 1.76
N VAL A 128 -1.84 4.87 1.19
CA VAL A 128 -0.84 5.88 1.56
C VAL A 128 -0.39 6.69 0.34
N CYS A 129 -0.13 7.97 0.53
CA CYS A 129 0.45 8.84 -0.48
C CYS A 129 1.88 9.19 -0.07
N LEU A 130 2.87 8.73 -0.83
CA LEU A 130 4.27 9.01 -0.56
C LEU A 130 4.72 10.32 -1.22
N THR A 131 5.76 10.93 -0.64
CA THR A 131 6.48 12.02 -1.32
C THR A 131 7.13 11.48 -2.62
N PRO A 132 7.41 12.33 -3.62
CA PRO A 132 8.03 11.88 -4.87
C PRO A 132 9.32 11.07 -4.66
N SER A 133 10.22 11.54 -3.79
CA SER A 133 11.48 10.83 -3.49
C SER A 133 11.26 9.49 -2.79
N ALA A 134 10.27 9.38 -1.91
CA ALA A 134 9.92 8.11 -1.27
C ALA A 134 9.28 7.13 -2.28
N PHE A 135 8.39 7.64 -3.14
CA PHE A 135 7.78 6.85 -4.19
C PHE A 135 8.83 6.32 -5.19
N ASP A 136 9.80 7.15 -5.57
CA ASP A 136 10.90 6.77 -6.45
C ASP A 136 11.77 5.64 -5.86
N GLN A 137 11.94 5.63 -4.54
CA GLN A 137 12.60 4.51 -3.85
C GLN A 137 11.76 3.23 -3.90
N VAL A 138 10.43 3.32 -3.75
CA VAL A 138 9.55 2.15 -3.86
C VAL A 138 9.65 1.53 -5.25
N ILE A 139 9.60 2.33 -6.32
CA ILE A 139 9.67 1.80 -7.69
C ILE A 139 11.05 1.19 -8.02
N ALA A 140 12.13 1.72 -7.44
CA ALA A 140 13.50 1.25 -7.67
C ALA A 140 13.88 0.00 -6.86
N SER A 141 13.16 -0.28 -5.76
CA SER A 141 13.36 -1.46 -4.91
C SER A 141 12.96 -2.77 -5.61
N ARG A 142 12.99 -3.91 -4.92
CA ARG A 142 12.32 -5.16 -5.33
C ARG A 142 11.75 -5.86 -4.09
N GLY A 143 10.90 -6.84 -4.30
CA GLY A 143 10.36 -7.68 -3.23
C GLY A 143 9.14 -7.07 -2.55
N SER A 144 8.89 -7.53 -1.32
CA SER A 144 7.72 -7.16 -0.55
C SER A 144 7.93 -5.82 0.15
N ILE A 145 6.81 -5.16 0.44
CA ILE A 145 6.79 -3.98 1.30
C ILE A 145 5.76 -4.14 2.40
N ARG A 146 6.01 -3.48 3.53
CA ARG A 146 5.05 -3.34 4.62
C ARG A 146 4.57 -1.89 4.69
N ILE A 147 3.26 -1.71 4.78
CA ILE A 147 2.61 -0.42 5.05
C ILE A 147 2.13 -0.42 6.49
N GLU A 148 2.45 0.65 7.21
CA GLU A 148 1.82 1.02 8.47
C GLU A 148 1.23 2.42 8.34
N ALA A 149 -0.11 2.50 8.30
CA ALA A 149 -0.84 3.75 8.12
C ALA A 149 -1.61 4.07 9.42
N GLY A 150 -0.97 4.84 10.31
CA GLY A 150 -1.57 5.34 11.55
C GLY A 150 -2.15 6.75 11.43
N GLU A 151 -3.01 7.16 12.35
CA GLU A 151 -3.59 8.51 12.31
C GLU A 151 -2.52 9.62 12.49
N GLY A 152 -2.72 10.76 11.80
CA GLY A 152 -1.88 11.96 11.90
C GLY A 152 -1.10 12.34 10.62
N ILE A 153 -0.50 13.54 10.62
CA ILE A 153 0.36 14.04 9.53
C ILE A 153 1.66 13.23 9.52
N ASN A 154 2.12 12.79 8.33
CA ASN A 154 3.26 11.86 8.18
C ASN A 154 3.05 10.51 8.91
N GLY A 155 1.79 10.11 9.13
CA GLY A 155 1.44 8.87 9.83
C GLY A 155 1.70 7.59 9.03
N ALA A 156 1.99 7.68 7.73
CA ALA A 156 2.32 6.54 6.91
C ALA A 156 3.81 6.20 7.01
N ARG A 157 4.12 4.94 7.31
CA ARG A 157 5.46 4.36 7.20
C ARG A 157 5.41 3.19 6.23
N VAL A 158 6.33 3.17 5.27
CA VAL A 158 6.53 2.06 4.34
C VAL A 158 7.93 1.51 4.52
N PHE A 159 8.02 0.19 4.64
CA PHE A 159 9.26 -0.56 4.87
C PHE A 159 9.49 -1.53 3.72
N PHE A 160 10.74 -1.69 3.29
CA PHE A 160 11.13 -2.81 2.46
C PHE A 160 11.29 -4.06 3.33
N THR A 161 10.83 -5.20 2.83
CA THR A 161 10.93 -6.48 3.52
C THR A 161 11.58 -7.51 2.61
N ASP A 162 12.49 -8.31 3.17
CA ASP A 162 13.20 -9.39 2.47
C ASP A 162 12.29 -10.60 2.16
#